data_AF-A0A9E5G220-F1
#
_entry.id   AF-A0A9E5G220-F1
#
_cell.length_a   1.000
_cell.length_b   1.000
_cell.length_c   1.000
_cell.angle_alpha   90.00
_cell.angle_beta   90.00
_cell.angle_gamma   90.00
#
_symmetry.space_group_name_H-M   'P 1'
#
loop_
_entity.id
_entity.type
_entity.pdbx_description
1 polymer ?
#
loop_
_entity_poly.entity_id
_entity_poly.type
_entity_poly.pdbx_seq_one_letter_code
_entity_poly.pdbx_strand_id
1 'polypeptide(L)'
;MQALSVQSIAERYPECKNNFFIYKWRYRMSILNERFFKMSNAAFCYGLTPIQFSVYSYLVCRAGQSEKCWPSMKNIAACCGCSATSAREAIKVLEERGFIRKVETYCELLGMTRQTNNTYFILGLPPISKQEAKTVFHERPKAELEGERSRA
;
A
#
# COMPACT_ATOMS: atom_id res chain seq x y z
N MET A 1 30.53 -1.35 8.30
CA MET A 1 30.11 -0.28 7.37
C MET A 1 29.68 0.91 8.21
N GLN A 2 30.42 2.01 8.13
CA GLN A 2 30.14 3.23 8.89
C GLN A 2 28.91 3.94 8.31
N ALA A 3 28.01 4.40 9.18
CA ALA A 3 26.86 5.19 8.78
C ALA A 3 27.33 6.52 8.17
N LEU A 4 26.91 6.80 6.93
CA LEU A 4 27.24 8.05 6.26
C LEU A 4 26.55 9.22 6.99
N SER A 5 27.28 10.32 7.16
CA SER A 5 26.81 11.57 7.76
C SER A 5 25.62 12.14 6.97
N VAL A 6 24.66 12.72 7.72
CA VAL A 6 23.37 13.26 7.25
C VAL A 6 23.51 14.30 6.14
N GLN A 7 24.66 14.99 6.06
CA GLN A 7 24.93 15.97 5.01
C GLN A 7 25.00 15.33 3.61
N SER A 8 25.47 14.09 3.51
CA SER A 8 25.66 13.37 2.23
C SER A 8 24.35 12.98 1.53
N ILE A 9 23.25 12.81 2.28
CA ILE A 9 21.96 12.36 1.73
C ILE A 9 21.17 13.54 1.17
N ALA A 10 21.29 14.72 1.80
CA ALA A 10 20.62 15.94 1.36
C ALA A 10 21.14 16.44 0.01
N GLU A 11 22.42 16.20 -0.29
CA GLU A 11 23.04 16.56 -1.57
C GLU A 11 22.58 15.67 -2.74
N ARG A 12 22.03 14.47 -2.45
CA ARG A 12 21.66 13.49 -3.48
C ARG A 12 20.28 13.72 -4.12
N TYR A 13 19.42 14.56 -3.53
CA TYR A 13 18.06 14.81 -4.03
C TYR A 13 17.64 16.29 -3.92
N PRO A 14 18.16 17.16 -4.80
CA PRO A 14 17.89 18.61 -4.77
C PRO A 14 16.47 19.00 -5.22
N GLU A 15 15.65 18.06 -5.70
CA GLU A 15 14.34 18.30 -6.31
C GLU A 15 13.22 18.59 -5.29
N CYS A 16 13.42 18.27 -4.01
CA CYS A 16 12.34 18.30 -3.01
C CYS A 16 12.39 19.55 -2.11
N LYS A 17 12.35 20.73 -2.71
CA LYS A 17 12.29 22.03 -1.99
C LYS A 17 10.90 22.36 -1.43
N ASN A 18 10.21 21.39 -0.83
CA ASN A 18 8.99 21.66 -0.05
C ASN A 18 9.21 21.24 1.40
N ASN A 19 9.63 22.22 2.21
CA ASN A 19 9.99 22.10 3.62
C ASN A 19 8.90 21.44 4.48
N PHE A 20 7.63 21.43 4.06
CA PHE A 20 6.54 20.80 4.83
C PHE A 20 6.64 19.28 4.92
N PHE A 21 7.22 18.61 3.92
CA PHE A 21 7.38 17.15 3.95
C PHE A 21 8.49 16.73 4.92
N ILE A 22 9.58 17.49 5.01
CA ILE A 22 10.77 17.11 5.78
C ILE A 22 10.49 17.05 7.29
N TYR A 23 9.72 18.00 7.83
CA TYR A 23 9.42 18.02 9.28
C TYR A 23 8.41 16.94 9.71
N LYS A 24 7.53 16.47 8.81
CA LYS A 24 6.62 15.35 9.10
C LYS A 24 7.29 13.98 8.96
N TRP A 25 8.30 13.87 8.09
CA TRP A 25 9.17 12.70 8.01
C TRP A 25 10.05 12.56 9.26
N ARG A 26 10.46 13.66 9.89
CA ARG A 26 11.27 13.65 11.12
C ARG A 26 10.57 13.03 12.34
N TYR A 27 9.24 12.98 12.37
CA TYR A 27 8.46 12.25 13.39
C TYR A 27 8.08 10.81 12.99
N ARG A 28 8.44 10.38 11.77
CA ARG A 28 8.23 9.02 11.24
C ARG A 28 9.54 8.20 11.19
N MET A 29 10.58 8.66 11.88
CA MET A 29 11.84 7.94 12.04
C MET A 29 11.94 7.19 13.38
N SER A 30 10.83 6.69 13.91
CA SER A 30 10.84 5.48 14.75
C SER A 30 10.73 4.25 13.84
N ILE A 31 11.61 4.19 12.83
CA ILE A 31 11.98 2.96 12.15
C ILE A 31 12.82 2.19 13.16
N LEU A 32 12.20 1.48 14.12
CA LEU A 32 12.79 0.42 14.96
C LEU A 32 11.80 -0.01 16.06
N ASN A 33 10.57 -0.30 15.67
CA ASN A 33 9.90 -1.46 16.24
C ASN A 33 9.53 -2.27 15.00
N GLU A 34 10.49 -3.07 14.51
CA GLU A 34 10.46 -3.76 13.22
C GLU A 34 9.32 -4.79 13.18
N ARG A 35 8.09 -4.30 13.07
CA ARG A 35 6.91 -5.12 12.93
C ARG A 35 6.78 -5.46 11.46
N PHE A 36 7.37 -6.59 11.10
CA PHE A 36 7.11 -7.23 9.82
C PHE A 36 5.67 -7.73 9.81
N PHE A 37 4.95 -7.46 8.73
CA PHE A 37 3.68 -8.11 8.44
C PHE A 37 3.89 -9.05 7.26
N LYS A 38 3.18 -10.17 7.28
CA LYS A 38 3.18 -11.14 6.19
C LYS A 38 1.95 -10.90 5.32
N MET A 39 2.15 -10.97 4.01
CA MET A 39 1.11 -10.89 3.00
C MET A 39 1.38 -11.94 1.93
N SER A 40 0.34 -12.50 1.33
CA SER A 40 0.50 -13.47 0.25
C SER A 40 1.09 -12.81 -1.00
N ASN A 41 2.12 -13.44 -1.57
CA ASN A 41 2.75 -13.00 -2.83
C ASN A 41 1.76 -13.01 -4.01
N ALA A 42 0.68 -13.79 -3.92
CA ALA A 42 -0.37 -13.78 -4.94
C ALA A 42 -1.01 -12.40 -5.09
N ALA A 43 -0.94 -11.52 -4.09
CA ALA A 43 -1.43 -10.14 -4.18
C ALA A 43 -0.85 -9.35 -5.38
N PHE A 44 0.38 -9.68 -5.80
CA PHE A 44 1.02 -9.06 -6.97
C PHE A 44 0.41 -9.52 -8.32
N CYS A 45 -0.23 -10.69 -8.35
CA CYS A 45 -0.80 -11.26 -9.57
C CYS A 45 -2.19 -10.68 -9.93
N TYR A 46 -2.81 -9.90 -9.04
CA TYR A 46 -4.15 -9.34 -9.26
C TYR A 46 -4.18 -7.99 -10.01
N GLY A 47 -3.04 -7.53 -10.50
CA GLY A 47 -2.96 -6.29 -11.30
C GLY A 47 -3.52 -5.06 -10.58
N LEU A 48 -3.34 -4.97 -9.25
CA LEU A 48 -3.78 -3.82 -8.46
C LEU A 48 -2.94 -2.60 -8.82
N THR A 49 -3.56 -1.42 -8.85
CA THR A 49 -2.80 -0.17 -8.99
C THR A 49 -1.90 0.06 -7.76
N PRO A 50 -0.81 0.83 -7.86
CA PRO A 50 0.08 1.07 -6.73
C PRO A 50 -0.65 1.64 -5.49
N ILE A 51 -1.65 2.49 -5.70
CA ILE A 51 -2.46 3.07 -4.62
C ILE A 51 -3.34 1.98 -3.99
N GLN A 52 -4.02 1.16 -4.79
CA GLN A 52 -4.84 0.05 -4.29
C GLN A 52 -4.00 -0.95 -3.49
N PHE A 53 -2.84 -1.31 -4.01
CA PHE A 53 -1.90 -2.21 -3.35
C PHE A 53 -1.37 -1.62 -2.04
N SER A 54 -1.02 -0.33 -2.02
CA SER A 54 -0.58 0.36 -0.81
C SER A 54 -1.68 0.42 0.26
N VAL A 55 -2.93 0.67 -0.14
CA VAL A 55 -4.07 0.70 0.78
C VAL A 55 -4.34 -0.71 1.34
N TYR A 56 -4.35 -1.73 0.48
CA TYR A 56 -4.54 -3.11 0.90
C TYR A 56 -3.45 -3.57 1.88
N SER A 57 -2.18 -3.35 1.54
CA SER A 57 -1.04 -3.67 2.41
C SER A 57 -1.08 -2.96 3.76
N TYR A 58 -1.48 -1.69 3.78
CA TYR A 58 -1.71 -0.97 5.04
C TYR A 58 -2.82 -1.63 5.87
N LEU A 59 -3.95 -1.99 5.28
CA LEU A 59 -5.06 -2.62 5.99
C LEU A 59 -4.66 -4.00 6.55
N VAL A 60 -3.94 -4.82 5.78
CA VAL A 60 -3.43 -6.12 6.24
C VAL A 60 -2.42 -5.95 7.38
N CYS A 61 -1.51 -4.99 7.26
CA CYS A 61 -0.58 -4.65 8.34
C CYS A 61 -1.31 -4.24 9.63
N ARG A 62 -2.43 -3.51 9.53
CA ARG A 62 -3.23 -3.06 10.68
C ARG A 62 -4.13 -4.16 11.26
N ALA A 63 -4.61 -5.09 10.44
CA ALA A 63 -5.43 -6.21 10.89
C ALA A 63 -4.62 -7.27 11.64
N GLY A 64 -3.37 -7.52 11.22
CA GLY A 64 -2.50 -8.49 11.85
C GLY A 64 -3.16 -9.88 11.95
N GLN A 65 -3.27 -10.42 13.16
CA GLN A 65 -3.91 -11.72 13.44
C GLN A 65 -5.43 -11.62 13.63
N SER A 66 -5.99 -10.43 13.77
CA SER A 66 -7.41 -10.26 14.09
C SER A 66 -8.32 -10.25 12.86
N GLU A 67 -7.75 -10.24 11.64
CA GLU A 67 -8.44 -10.16 10.34
C GLU A 67 -9.40 -8.97 10.18
N LYS A 68 -9.45 -8.06 11.16
CA LYS A 68 -10.25 -6.85 11.17
C LYS A 68 -9.45 -5.65 11.65
N CYS A 69 -9.76 -4.47 11.15
CA CYS A 69 -9.17 -3.21 11.59
C CYS A 69 -10.15 -2.03 11.45
N TRP A 70 -9.90 -0.93 12.16
CA TRP A 70 -10.75 0.27 12.15
C TRP A 70 -9.95 1.58 11.98
N PRO A 71 -9.05 1.68 10.98
CA PRO A 71 -8.37 2.93 10.69
C PRO A 71 -9.33 3.99 10.15
N SER A 72 -9.11 5.25 10.52
CA SER A 72 -9.82 6.37 9.92
C SER A 72 -9.37 6.59 8.47
N MET A 73 -10.25 7.12 7.62
CA MET A 73 -9.91 7.44 6.21
C MET A 73 -8.72 8.41 6.12
N LYS A 74 -8.61 9.35 7.07
CA LYS A 74 -7.49 10.30 7.16
C LYS A 74 -6.17 9.57 7.41
N ASN A 75 -6.16 8.56 8.28
CA ASN A 75 -4.98 7.76 8.58
C ASN A 75 -4.59 6.89 7.38
N ILE A 76 -5.55 6.29 6.68
CA ILE A 76 -5.29 5.51 5.46
C ILE A 76 -4.60 6.39 4.42
N ALA A 77 -5.19 7.55 4.10
CA ALA A 77 -4.65 8.51 3.14
C ALA A 77 -3.24 8.98 3.52
N ALA A 78 -3.02 9.34 4.79
CA ALA A 78 -1.72 9.81 5.28
C ALA A 78 -0.63 8.73 5.28
N CYS A 79 -0.99 7.46 5.55
CA CYS A 79 -0.05 6.34 5.52
C CYS A 79 0.32 5.95 4.09
N CYS A 80 -0.67 5.92 3.19
CA CYS A 80 -0.49 5.55 1.78
C CYS A 80 0.03 6.70 0.91
N GLY A 81 0.16 7.92 1.45
CA GLY A 81 0.63 9.09 0.72
C GLY A 81 -0.32 9.54 -0.40
N CYS A 82 -1.62 9.25 -0.28
CA CYS A 82 -2.63 9.56 -1.28
C CYS A 82 -3.70 10.51 -0.74
N SER A 83 -4.54 11.03 -1.64
CA SER A 83 -5.69 11.85 -1.24
C SER A 83 -6.78 10.99 -0.60
N ALA A 84 -7.64 11.61 0.21
CA ALA A 84 -8.77 10.89 0.81
C ALA A 84 -9.79 10.39 -0.24
N THR A 85 -9.90 11.06 -1.40
CA THR A 85 -10.74 10.61 -2.52
C THR A 85 -10.16 9.35 -3.16
N SER A 86 -8.87 9.36 -3.50
CA SER A 86 -8.19 8.19 -4.06
C SER A 86 -8.18 7.00 -3.10
N ALA A 87 -8.05 7.23 -1.80
CA ALA A 87 -8.15 6.17 -0.79
C ALA A 87 -9.56 5.54 -0.76
N ARG A 88 -10.63 6.35 -0.89
CA ARG A 88 -12.01 5.84 -0.98
C ARG A 88 -12.23 5.04 -2.25
N GLU A 89 -11.76 5.54 -3.39
CA GLU A 89 -11.84 4.82 -4.67
C GLU A 89 -11.09 3.48 -4.60
N ALA A 90 -9.90 3.47 -4.03
CA ALA A 90 -9.13 2.25 -3.83
C ALA A 90 -9.88 1.24 -2.94
N ILE A 91 -10.46 1.68 -1.83
CA ILE A 91 -11.29 0.83 -0.96
C ILE A 91 -12.48 0.26 -1.71
N LYS A 92 -13.17 1.08 -2.52
CA LYS A 92 -14.31 0.64 -3.32
C LYS A 92 -13.92 -0.47 -4.29
N VAL A 93 -12.82 -0.30 -5.03
CA VAL A 93 -12.32 -1.32 -5.96
C VAL A 93 -11.89 -2.60 -5.23
N LEU A 94 -11.25 -2.47 -4.06
CA LEU A 94 -10.85 -3.62 -3.26
C LEU A 94 -12.06 -4.39 -2.70
N GLU A 95 -13.14 -3.69 -2.38
CA GLU A 95 -14.41 -4.28 -1.95
C GLU A 95 -15.14 -4.98 -3.12
N GLU A 96 -15.23 -4.32 -4.27
CA GLU A 96 -15.81 -4.89 -5.50
C GLU A 96 -15.08 -6.17 -5.95
N ARG A 97 -13.74 -6.20 -5.80
CA ARG A 97 -12.92 -7.37 -6.12
C ARG A 97 -12.90 -8.43 -5.01
N GLY A 98 -13.50 -8.16 -3.85
CA GLY A 98 -13.59 -9.13 -2.76
C GLY A 98 -12.32 -9.30 -1.90
N PHE A 99 -11.39 -8.35 -1.92
CA PHE A 99 -10.22 -8.37 -1.01
C PHE A 99 -10.58 -7.96 0.41
N ILE A 100 -11.54 -7.03 0.53
CA ILE A 100 -11.95 -6.47 1.81
C ILE A 100 -13.47 -6.38 1.87
N ARG A 101 -14.01 -6.37 3.09
CA ARG A 101 -15.39 -5.99 3.36
C ARG A 101 -15.40 -4.77 4.26
N LYS A 102 -16.08 -3.71 3.86
CA LYS A 102 -16.24 -2.50 4.66
C LYS A 102 -17.59 -2.55 5.39
N VAL A 103 -17.58 -2.31 6.70
CA VAL A 103 -18.78 -2.13 7.52
C VAL A 103 -18.76 -0.73 8.09
N GLU A 104 -19.78 0.05 7.76
CA GLU A 104 -19.96 1.38 8.32
C GLU A 104 -20.45 1.25 9.76
N THR A 105 -19.76 1.93 10.67
CA THR A 105 -20.08 1.85 12.10
C THR A 105 -20.71 3.18 12.52
N TYR A 106 -21.94 3.11 13.01
CA TYR A 106 -22.68 4.26 13.54
C TYR A 106 -22.68 4.17 15.06
N CYS A 107 -22.45 5.30 15.73
CA CYS A 107 -22.54 5.42 17.18
C CYS A 107 -23.62 6.44 17.52
N GLU A 108 -24.49 6.09 18.44
CA GLU A 108 -25.45 7.01 19.03
C GLU A 108 -24.80 7.72 20.20
N LEU A 109 -24.66 9.04 20.09
CA LEU A 109 -24.14 9.89 21.16
C LEU A 109 -25.15 11.00 21.41
N LEU A 110 -25.67 11.08 22.64
CA LEU A 110 -26.62 12.13 23.06
C LEU A 110 -27.87 12.22 22.15
N GLY A 111 -28.43 11.07 21.74
CA GLY A 111 -29.61 11.02 20.86
C GLY A 111 -29.35 11.39 19.39
N MET A 112 -28.08 11.58 18.99
CA MET A 112 -27.69 11.80 17.60
C MET A 112 -26.87 10.61 17.08
N THR A 113 -27.26 10.05 15.94
CA THR A 113 -26.45 9.06 15.20
C THR A 113 -25.30 9.76 14.49
N ARG A 114 -24.06 9.39 14.82
CA ARG A 114 -22.85 9.86 14.15
C ARG A 114 -22.11 8.69 13.53
N GLN A 115 -21.70 8.85 12.27
CA GLN A 115 -20.83 7.87 11.63
C GLN A 115 -19.44 7.95 12.28
N THR A 116 -18.97 6.81 12.76
CA THR A 116 -17.65 6.63 13.34
C THR A 116 -16.69 6.01 12.32
N ASN A 117 -15.47 5.65 12.75
CA ASN A 117 -14.53 5.00 11.84
C ASN A 117 -15.12 3.68 11.32
N ASN A 118 -14.98 3.46 10.01
CA ASN A 118 -15.43 2.22 9.40
C ASN A 118 -14.59 1.04 9.90
N THR A 119 -15.24 -0.11 10.04
CA THR A 119 -14.58 -1.38 10.31
C THR A 119 -14.30 -2.08 8.99
N TYR A 120 -13.07 -2.51 8.78
CA TYR A 120 -12.63 -3.23 7.59
C TYR A 120 -12.26 -4.66 7.97
N PHE A 121 -12.80 -5.62 7.23
CA PHE A 121 -12.46 -7.03 7.34
C PHE A 121 -11.58 -7.40 6.15
N ILE A 122 -10.45 -8.03 6.43
CA ILE A 122 -9.58 -8.59 5.39
C ILE A 122 -10.16 -9.94 5.01
N LEU A 123 -10.50 -10.10 3.73
CA LEU A 123 -10.99 -11.37 3.22
C LEU A 123 -9.82 -12.19 2.67
N GLY A 124 -10.03 -13.51 2.57
CA GLY A 124 -9.14 -14.38 1.81
C GLY A 124 -9.05 -13.92 0.37
N LEU A 125 -7.88 -14.11 -0.25
CA LEU A 125 -7.67 -13.73 -1.64
C LEU A 125 -8.72 -14.41 -2.55
N PRO A 126 -9.42 -13.65 -3.41
CA PRO A 126 -10.42 -14.22 -4.30
C PRO A 126 -9.76 -15.18 -5.29
N PRO A 127 -10.45 -16.25 -5.73
CA PRO A 127 -9.89 -17.16 -6.72
C PRO A 127 -9.53 -16.40 -7.99
N ILE A 128 -8.27 -16.50 -8.42
CA ILE A 128 -7.78 -15.86 -9.64
C ILE A 128 -8.56 -16.47 -10.81
N SER A 129 -9.45 -15.70 -11.41
CA SER A 129 -10.06 -16.12 -12.67
C SER A 129 -8.96 -16.16 -13.74
N LYS A 130 -8.92 -17.22 -14.56
CA LYS A 130 -7.84 -17.46 -15.55
C LYS A 130 -7.60 -16.32 -16.56
N GLN A 131 -8.45 -15.30 -16.58
CA GLN A 131 -8.39 -14.17 -17.52
C GLN A 131 -7.41 -13.07 -17.07
N GLU A 132 -7.10 -12.95 -15.78
CA GLU A 132 -6.23 -11.88 -15.23
C GLU A 132 -4.73 -12.22 -15.26
N ALA A 133 -4.36 -13.48 -15.53
CA ALA A 133 -2.98 -13.96 -15.57
C ALA A 133 -2.17 -13.48 -16.79
N LYS A 134 -2.76 -12.70 -17.69
CA LYS A 134 -2.12 -12.27 -18.95
C LYS A 134 -1.29 -10.99 -18.85
N THR A 135 -1.32 -10.28 -17.74
CA THR A 135 -0.59 -9.02 -17.63
C THR A 135 0.64 -9.15 -16.72
N VAL A 136 1.80 -8.94 -17.35
CA VAL A 136 3.09 -8.56 -16.76
C VAL A 136 4.01 -9.70 -16.30
N PHE A 137 4.44 -10.52 -17.25
CA PHE A 137 5.88 -10.67 -17.47
C PHE A 137 6.14 -10.14 -18.87
N HIS A 138 6.86 -9.03 -18.98
CA HIS A 138 7.40 -8.62 -20.27
C HIS A 138 8.46 -9.67 -20.62
N GLU A 139 8.08 -10.69 -21.39
CA GLU A 139 9.03 -11.64 -21.95
C GLU A 139 10.06 -10.82 -22.72
N ARG A 140 11.31 -10.79 -22.24
CA ARG A 140 12.41 -10.26 -23.04
C ARG A 140 12.45 -11.07 -24.34
N PRO A 141 12.37 -10.44 -25.52
CA PRO A 141 12.56 -11.15 -26.78
C PRO A 141 13.91 -11.89 -26.73
N LYS A 142 13.90 -13.20 -27.02
CA LYS A 142 15.10 -14.07 -27.04
C LYS A 142 16.20 -13.63 -28.02
N ALA A 143 16.00 -12.57 -28.80
CA ALA A 143 16.85 -12.18 -29.91
C ALA A 143 18.18 -11.50 -29.51
N GLU A 144 18.34 -11.02 -28.27
CA GLU A 144 19.57 -10.30 -27.86
C GLU A 144 20.73 -11.20 -27.40
N LEU A 145 20.51 -12.51 -27.19
CA LEU A 145 21.55 -13.43 -26.70
C LEU A 145 22.45 -14.02 -27.80
N GLU A 146 22.09 -13.91 -29.07
CA GLU A 146 22.88 -14.51 -30.18
C GLU A 146 23.91 -13.53 -30.78
N GLY A 147 23.85 -12.23 -30.44
CA GLY A 147 24.78 -11.22 -30.95
C GLY A 147 26.11 -11.08 -30.18
N GLU A 148 26.17 -11.58 -28.95
CA GLU A 148 27.34 -11.38 -28.05
C GLU A 148 28.31 -12.56 -28.02
N ARG A 149 28.00 -13.67 -28.71
CA ARG A 149 28.92 -14.81 -28.86
C ARG A 149 29.93 -14.64 -30.00
N SER A 150 29.83 -13.58 -30.79
CA SER A 150 30.63 -13.37 -32.01
C SER A 150 31.75 -12.33 -31.85
N ARG A 151 32.05 -11.86 -30.63
CA ARG A 151 33.16 -10.93 -30.33
C ARG A 151 34.00 -11.39 -29.12
N ALA A 152 34.31 -12.68 -29.05
CA ALA A 152 35.37 -13.20 -28.20
C ALA A 152 36.50 -13.74 -29.09
#